data_AF-A0A2A5HFD2-F1
#
_entry.id   AF-A0A2A5HFD2-F1
#
_cell.length_a   1.000
_cell.length_b   1.000
_cell.length_c   1.000
_cell.angle_alpha   90.00
_cell.angle_beta   90.00
_cell.angle_gamma   90.00
#
_symmetry.space_group_name_H-M   'P 1'
#
loop_
_entity.id
_entity.type
_entity.pdbx_description
1 polymer ?
#
loop_
_entity_poly.entity_id
_entity_poly.type
_entity_poly.pdbx_seq_one_letter_code
_entity_poly.pdbx_strand_id
1 'polypeptide(L)'
;MLGVRLDEQLENRLNALAEKTKRSKSFIAKEALVRYLEEEERRQRENEVTLARWEEYQETGETVSNDAMTEWLESWGTEQEKPCPVK
;
A
#
# COMPACT_ATOMS: atom_id res chain seq x y z
N MET A 1 -16.51 -0.19 -24.09
CA MET A 1 -15.99 -1.52 -23.69
C MET A 1 -14.48 -1.47 -23.90
N LEU A 2 -13.68 -1.71 -22.86
CA LEU A 2 -12.22 -1.71 -22.97
C LEU A 2 -11.77 -3.03 -23.60
N GLY A 3 -11.06 -2.96 -24.74
CA GLY A 3 -10.46 -4.12 -25.39
C GLY A 3 -8.97 -4.17 -25.06
N VAL A 4 -8.52 -5.22 -24.37
CA VAL A 4 -7.12 -5.41 -24.02
C VAL A 4 -6.54 -6.50 -24.91
N ARG A 5 -5.42 -6.23 -25.57
CA ARG A 5 -4.68 -7.24 -26.32
C ARG A 5 -3.85 -8.06 -25.33
N LEU A 6 -4.06 -9.37 -25.34
CA LEU A 6 -3.28 -10.33 -24.57
C LEU A 6 -2.37 -11.06 -25.53
N ASP A 7 -1.12 -11.29 -25.13
CA ASP A 7 -0.30 -12.28 -25.80
C ASP A 7 -0.83 -13.70 -25.54
N GLU A 8 -0.42 -14.64 -26.38
CA GLU A 8 -0.89 -16.03 -26.34
C GLU A 8 -0.61 -16.70 -24.99
N GLN A 9 0.54 -16.40 -24.37
CA GLN A 9 0.91 -16.99 -23.09
C GLN A 9 -0.02 -16.51 -21.97
N LEU A 10 -0.33 -15.21 -21.93
CA LEU A 10 -1.20 -14.60 -20.94
C LEU A 10 -2.65 -15.04 -21.14
N GLU A 11 -3.12 -15.14 -22.39
CA GLU A 11 -4.45 -15.68 -22.68
C GLU A 11 -4.58 -17.13 -22.21
N ASN A 12 -3.60 -17.99 -22.50
CA ASN A 12 -3.60 -19.39 -22.06
C ASN A 12 -3.63 -19.51 -20.52
N ARG A 13 -2.86 -18.67 -19.81
CA ARG A 13 -2.87 -18.61 -18.34
C ARG A 13 -4.23 -18.16 -17.80
N LEU A 14 -4.85 -17.15 -18.42
CA LEU A 14 -6.17 -16.66 -18.04
C LEU A 14 -7.25 -17.73 -18.25
N ASN A 15 -7.16 -18.48 -19.36
CA ASN A 15 -8.08 -19.57 -19.68
C ASN A 15 -8.01 -20.69 -18.63
N ALA A 16 -6.79 -21.16 -18.34
CA ALA A 16 -6.58 -22.20 -17.34
C ALA A 16 -7.07 -21.78 -15.95
N LEU A 17 -6.87 -20.51 -15.57
CA LEU A 17 -7.35 -19.99 -14.29
C LEU A 17 -8.88 -19.87 -14.25
N ALA A 18 -9.51 -19.43 -15.36
CA ALA A 18 -10.96 -19.38 -15.51
C ALA A 18 -11.61 -20.76 -15.33
N GLU A 19 -11.06 -21.77 -16.00
CA GLU A 19 -11.53 -23.16 -15.88
C GLU A 19 -11.39 -23.69 -14.45
N LYS A 20 -10.21 -23.52 -13.84
CA LYS A 20 -9.94 -23.99 -12.48
C LYS A 20 -10.83 -23.35 -11.44
N THR A 21 -11.13 -22.06 -11.59
CA THR A 21 -11.94 -21.29 -10.63
C THR A 21 -13.43 -21.30 -10.95
N LYS A 22 -13.83 -21.84 -12.11
CA LYS A 22 -15.20 -21.80 -12.65
C LYS A 22 -15.75 -20.37 -12.74
N ARG A 23 -14.89 -19.41 -13.11
CA ARG A 23 -15.24 -18.00 -13.30
C ARG A 23 -14.97 -17.59 -14.74
N SER A 24 -15.68 -16.57 -15.23
CA SER A 24 -15.44 -16.05 -16.59
C SER A 24 -14.09 -15.33 -16.67
N LYS A 25 -13.48 -15.33 -17.87
CA LYS A 25 -12.24 -14.59 -18.14
C LYS A 25 -12.38 -13.12 -17.76
N SER A 26 -13.53 -12.51 -18.10
CA SER A 26 -13.82 -11.11 -17.79
C SER A 26 -13.91 -10.82 -16.29
N PHE A 27 -14.42 -11.77 -15.50
CA PHE A 27 -14.44 -11.64 -14.03
C PHE A 27 -13.01 -11.61 -13.47
N ILE A 28 -12.16 -12.54 -13.90
CA ILE A 28 -10.77 -12.62 -13.45
C ILE A 28 -9.97 -11.38 -13.90
N ALA A 29 -10.15 -10.95 -15.15
CA ALA A 29 -9.50 -9.75 -15.66
C ALA A 29 -9.93 -8.49 -14.88
N LYS A 30 -11.21 -8.36 -14.54
CA LYS A 30 -11.71 -7.28 -13.69
C LYS A 30 -11.07 -7.32 -12.31
N GLU A 31 -11.05 -8.48 -11.65
CA GLU A 31 -10.42 -8.63 -10.33
C GLU A 31 -8.94 -8.28 -10.35
N ALA A 32 -8.21 -8.70 -11.38
CA ALA A 32 -6.80 -8.37 -11.54
C ALA A 32 -6.59 -6.85 -11.70
N LEU A 33 -7.44 -6.19 -12.50
CA LEU A 33 -7.40 -4.73 -12.67
C LEU A 33 -7.71 -3.99 -11.37
N VAL A 34 -8.72 -4.42 -10.61
CA VAL A 34 -9.06 -3.82 -9.31
C VAL A 34 -7.85 -3.89 -8.37
N ARG A 35 -7.24 -5.07 -8.22
CA ARG A 35 -6.08 -5.25 -7.34
C ARG A 35 -4.90 -4.38 -7.76
N TYR A 36 -4.63 -4.31 -9.07
CA TYR A 36 -3.56 -3.48 -9.60
C TYR A 36 -3.80 -1.99 -9.31
N LEU A 37 -5.03 -1.52 -9.53
CA LEU A 37 -5.40 -0.12 -9.24
C LEU A 37 -5.30 0.19 -7.75
N GLU A 38 -5.81 -0.68 -6.88
CA GLU A 38 -5.70 -0.51 -5.43
C GLU A 38 -4.24 -0.40 -4.96
N GLU A 39 -3.36 -1.23 -5.51
CA GLU A 39 -1.93 -1.21 -5.20
C GLU A 39 -1.25 0.05 -5.72
N GLU A 40 -1.51 0.45 -6.96
CA GLU A 40 -0.94 1.66 -7.56
C GLU A 40 -1.41 2.93 -6.84
N GLU A 41 -2.70 3.02 -6.53
CA GLU A 41 -3.25 4.14 -5.78
C GLU A 41 -2.69 4.20 -4.35
N ARG A 42 -2.50 3.05 -3.69
CA ARG A 42 -1.85 3.00 -2.37
C ARG A 42 -0.43 3.53 -2.46
N ARG A 43 0.33 3.12 -3.48
CA ARG A 43 1.69 3.58 -3.71
C ARG A 43 1.76 5.08 -3.97
N GLN A 44 0.85 5.61 -4.78
CA GLN A 44 0.78 7.04 -5.04
C GLN A 44 0.46 7.83 -3.76
N ARG A 45 -0.53 7.40 -2.97
CA ARG A 45 -0.85 8.02 -1.69
C ARG A 45 0.32 7.99 -0.71
N GLU A 46 1.04 6.87 -0.61
CA GLU A 46 2.22 6.75 0.24
C GLU A 46 3.35 7.70 -0.20
N ASN A 47 3.57 7.83 -1.50
CA ASN A 47 4.55 8.76 -2.05
C ASN A 47 4.17 10.22 -1.76
N GLU A 48 2.90 10.60 -1.97
CA GLU A 48 2.39 11.94 -1.67
C GLU A 48 2.56 12.29 -0.20
N VAL A 49 2.15 11.38 0.71
CA VAL A 49 2.31 11.57 2.16
C VAL A 49 3.79 11.68 2.54
N THR A 50 4.66 10.87 1.94
CA THR A 50 6.10 10.91 2.21
C THR A 50 6.72 12.23 1.76
N LEU A 51 6.37 12.70 0.56
CA LEU A 51 6.88 13.96 0.03
C LEU A 51 6.40 15.15 0.87
N ALA A 52 5.11 15.19 1.22
CA ALA A 52 4.57 16.25 2.07
C ALA A 52 5.26 16.30 3.45
N ARG A 53 5.50 15.14 4.07
CA ARG A 53 6.26 15.06 5.34
C ARG A 53 7.71 15.52 5.20
N TRP A 54 8.32 15.23 4.05
CA TRP A 54 9.69 15.66 3.76
C TRP A 54 9.77 17.18 3.57
N GLU A 55 8.85 17.76 2.81
CA GLU A 55 8.76 19.21 2.60
C GLU A 55 8.54 19.94 3.93
N GLU A 56 7.61 19.47 4.76
CA GLU A 56 7.37 20.03 6.10
C GLU A 56 8.64 20.00 6.96
N TYR A 57 9.37 18.89 6.97
CA TYR A 57 10.65 18.80 7.69
C TYR A 57 11.70 19.76 7.13
N GLN A 58 11.79 19.95 5.82
CA GLN A 58 12.71 20.91 5.22
C GLN A 58 12.39 22.35 5.64
N GLU A 59 11.11 22.67 5.84
CA GLU A 59 10.67 24.00 6.26
C GLU A 59 10.81 24.24 7.77
N THR A 60 10.41 23.28 8.61
CA THR A 60 10.32 23.46 10.07
C THR A 60 11.51 22.88 10.84
N GLY A 61 12.16 21.84 10.30
CA GLY A 61 13.14 21.02 11.01
C GLY A 61 12.55 20.17 12.15
N GLU A 62 11.22 20.15 12.33
CA GLU A 62 10.55 19.42 13.41
C GLU A 62 10.71 17.90 13.23
N THR A 63 11.18 17.26 14.30
CA THR A 63 11.40 15.82 14.35
C THR A 63 11.11 15.30 15.75
N VAL A 64 10.74 14.03 15.83
CA VAL A 64 10.72 13.32 17.11
C VAL A 64 12.14 12.86 17.44
N SER A 65 12.62 13.14 18.65
CA SER A 65 13.93 12.66 19.08
C SER A 65 13.94 11.14 19.27
N ASN A 66 15.09 10.51 19.01
CA ASN A 66 15.25 9.07 19.22
C ASN A 66 15.00 8.67 20.68
N ASP A 67 15.38 9.52 21.63
CA ASP A 67 15.22 9.26 23.06
C ASP A 67 13.73 9.24 23.45
N ALA A 68 12.93 10.20 22.94
CA ALA A 68 11.49 10.23 23.18
C ALA A 68 10.78 9.01 22.56
N MET A 69 11.21 8.59 21.35
CA MET A 69 10.70 7.35 20.73
C MET A 69 11.07 6.11 21.56
N THR A 70 12.31 6.03 22.05
CA THR A 70 12.79 4.89 22.84
C THR A 70 12.03 4.79 24.15
N GLU A 71 11.90 5.90 24.87
CA GLU A 71 11.17 5.98 26.14
C GLU A 71 9.69 5.58 25.99
N TRP A 72 9.07 5.93 24.86
CA TRP A 72 7.72 5.48 24.53
C TRP A 72 7.65 3.98 24.22
N LEU A 73 8.52 3.47 23.35
CA LEU A 73 8.54 2.05 22.98
C LEU A 73 8.82 1.13 24.18
N GLU A 74 9.69 1.54 25.09
CA GLU A 74 10.00 0.80 26.32
C GLU A 74 8.82 0.74 27.31
N SER A 75 7.90 1.70 27.22
CA SER A 75 6.72 1.75 28.09
C SER A 75 5.59 0.81 27.64
N TRP A 76 5.64 0.30 26.41
CA TRP A 76 4.59 -0.56 25.85
C TRP A 76 4.38 -1.84 26.65
N GLY A 77 3.12 -2.16 26.96
CA GLY A 77 2.78 -3.36 27.72
C GLY A 77 3.11 -3.28 29.21
N THR A 78 3.48 -2.10 29.71
CA THR A 78 3.61 -1.81 31.14
C THR A 78 2.36 -1.11 31.66
N GLU A 79 2.18 -1.06 32.98
CA GLU A 79 1.11 -0.27 33.60
C GLU A 79 1.29 1.25 33.41
N GLN A 80 2.46 1.69 32.91
CA GLN A 80 2.86 3.09 32.73
C GLN A 80 3.14 3.41 31.26
N GLU A 81 2.37 2.81 30.34
CA GLU A 81 2.48 3.10 28.91
C GLU A 81 2.30 4.59 28.63
N LYS A 82 3.29 5.18 27.96
CA LYS A 82 3.38 6.61 27.67
C LYS A 82 2.62 6.95 26.37
N PRO A 83 2.17 8.20 26.20
CA PRO A 83 1.61 8.64 24.93
C PRO A 83 2.68 8.63 23.82
N CYS A 84 2.24 8.37 22.58
CA CYS A 84 3.10 8.45 21.40
C CYS A 84 3.73 9.86 21.30
N PRO A 85 5.06 9.97 21.18
CA PRO A 85 5.72 11.25 21.06
C PRO A 85 5.33 11.89 19.71
N VAL A 86 5.04 13.18 19.77
CA VAL A 86 4.70 14.00 18.60
C VAL A 86 5.90 14.87 18.24
N LYS A 87 6.08 15.12 16.94
CA LYS A 87 7.04 16.12 16.46
C LYS A 87 6.53 17.52 16.72
#